data_AF-A0A2N3B0M6-F1
#
_entry.id   AF-A0A2N3B0M6-F1
#
_cell.length_a   1.000
_cell.length_b   1.000
_cell.length_c   1.000
_cell.angle_alpha   90.00
_cell.angle_beta   90.00
_cell.angle_gamma   90.00
#
_symmetry.space_group_name_H-M   'P 1'
#
loop_
_entity.id
_entity.type
_entity.pdbx_description
1 polymer ?
#
loop_
_entity_poly.entity_id
_entity_poly.type
_entity_poly.pdbx_seq_one_letter_code
_entity_poly.pdbx_strand_id
1 'polypeptide(L)'
;MAKSPSPTRKRGARFGLNTGLWLLVFIIAALGAAVWAFREPIKGYGSIASAYSARVACSCRFVAGRSLDDCTKDKLAGMEAVTLSDDPATQSVTARFPLVADATATYRKGYGCVLEKWEE
;
A
#
# COMPACT_ATOMS: atom_id res chain seq x y z
N MET A 1 -61.36 10.95 -42.12
CA MET A 1 -61.12 9.82 -41.19
C MET A 1 -59.70 9.92 -40.68
N ALA A 2 -59.51 10.41 -39.45
CA ALA A 2 -58.20 10.69 -38.86
C ALA A 2 -57.54 9.39 -38.35
N LYS A 3 -56.29 9.15 -38.76
CA LYS A 3 -55.48 8.00 -38.31
C LYS A 3 -54.72 8.44 -37.06
N SER A 4 -55.09 7.90 -35.89
CA SER A 4 -54.38 8.16 -34.64
C SER A 4 -52.99 7.52 -34.65
N PRO A 5 -51.93 8.19 -34.17
CA PRO A 5 -50.65 7.55 -33.93
C PRO A 5 -50.63 6.90 -32.53
N SER A 6 -50.28 5.61 -32.48
CA SER A 6 -50.09 4.88 -31.23
C SER A 6 -48.78 5.30 -30.54
N PRO A 7 -48.72 5.43 -29.20
CA PRO A 7 -47.49 5.78 -28.50
C PRO A 7 -46.56 4.57 -28.41
N THR A 8 -45.33 4.70 -28.92
CA THR A 8 -44.25 3.74 -28.72
C THR A 8 -43.78 3.80 -27.26
N ARG A 9 -44.17 2.78 -26.48
CA ARG A 9 -43.75 2.57 -25.10
C ARG A 9 -42.25 2.27 -25.04
N LYS A 10 -41.43 3.27 -24.68
CA LYS A 10 -40.01 3.06 -24.33
C LYS A 10 -39.94 2.10 -23.13
N ARG A 11 -39.52 0.86 -23.36
CA ARG A 11 -39.23 -0.09 -22.27
C ARG A 11 -37.98 0.40 -21.55
N GLY A 12 -38.18 0.93 -20.36
CA GLY A 12 -37.10 1.41 -19.50
C GLY A 12 -36.08 0.31 -19.25
N ALA A 13 -34.81 0.65 -19.45
CA ALA A 13 -33.66 -0.13 -19.07
C ALA A 13 -33.61 -0.29 -17.54
N ARG A 14 -34.39 -1.20 -16.99
CA ARG A 14 -34.35 -1.60 -15.56
C ARG A 14 -33.54 -2.88 -15.34
N PHE A 15 -32.92 -3.42 -16.39
CA PHE A 15 -32.22 -4.72 -16.39
C PHE A 15 -30.69 -4.62 -16.22
N GLY A 16 -30.14 -3.44 -15.94
CA GLY A 16 -28.67 -3.21 -15.87
C GLY A 16 -28.11 -2.88 -14.49
N LEU A 17 -28.93 -2.40 -13.54
CA LEU A 17 -28.42 -1.93 -12.24
C LEU A 17 -28.15 -3.09 -11.26
N ASN A 18 -29.04 -4.08 -11.19
CA ASN A 18 -28.90 -5.19 -10.24
C ASN A 18 -27.78 -6.14 -10.65
N THR A 19 -27.62 -6.44 -11.94
CA THR A 19 -26.54 -7.29 -12.45
C THR A 19 -25.16 -6.65 -12.26
N GLY A 20 -25.03 -5.34 -12.51
CA GLY A 20 -23.79 -4.60 -12.21
C GLY A 20 -23.46 -4.59 -10.72
N LEU A 21 -24.48 -4.41 -9.86
CA LEU A 21 -24.30 -4.45 -8.40
C LEU A 21 -23.88 -5.85 -7.93
N TRP A 22 -24.51 -6.92 -8.43
CA TRP A 22 -24.14 -8.30 -8.08
C TRP A 22 -22.73 -8.68 -8.55
N LEU A 23 -22.32 -8.22 -9.74
CA LEU A 23 -20.94 -8.39 -10.21
C LEU A 23 -19.94 -7.67 -9.31
N LEU A 24 -20.24 -6.44 -8.91
CA LEU A 24 -19.38 -5.67 -8.00
C LEU A 24 -19.27 -6.35 -6.62
N VAL A 25 -20.38 -6.84 -6.07
CA VAL A 25 -20.39 -7.61 -4.82
C VAL A 25 -19.53 -8.87 -4.95
N PHE A 26 -19.64 -9.60 -6.06
CA PHE A 26 -18.83 -10.79 -6.31
C PHE A 26 -17.33 -10.46 -6.39
N ILE A 27 -16.96 -9.37 -7.08
CA ILE A 27 -15.56 -8.92 -7.15
C ILE A 27 -15.02 -8.57 -5.77
N ILE A 28 -15.78 -7.81 -4.97
CA ILE A 28 -15.36 -7.45 -3.60
C ILE A 28 -15.21 -8.70 -2.73
N ALA A 29 -16.15 -9.65 -2.82
CA ALA A 29 -16.08 -10.91 -2.07
C ALA A 29 -14.86 -11.74 -2.49
N ALA A 30 -14.56 -11.84 -3.79
CA ALA A 30 -13.40 -12.55 -4.30
C ALA A 30 -12.08 -11.90 -3.84
N LEU A 31 -11.98 -10.57 -3.90
CA LEU A 31 -10.82 -9.84 -3.39
C LEU A 31 -10.65 -10.05 -1.87
N GLY A 32 -11.73 -9.97 -1.11
CA GLY A 32 -11.72 -10.23 0.33
C GLY A 32 -11.26 -11.65 0.66
N ALA A 33 -11.75 -12.65 -0.07
CA ALA A 33 -11.33 -14.04 0.09
C ALA A 33 -9.84 -14.24 -0.25
N ALA A 34 -9.34 -13.59 -1.31
CA ALA A 34 -7.93 -13.62 -1.67
C ALA A 34 -7.06 -12.98 -0.58
N VAL A 35 -7.39 -11.77 -0.11
CA VAL A 35 -6.66 -11.10 0.98
C VAL A 35 -6.63 -11.97 2.24
N TRP A 36 -7.75 -12.62 2.58
CA TRP A 36 -7.82 -13.54 3.71
C TRP A 36 -6.92 -14.77 3.52
N ALA A 37 -6.97 -15.41 2.35
CA ALA A 37 -6.17 -16.58 2.03
C ALA A 37 -4.66 -16.27 2.04
N PHE A 38 -4.26 -15.09 1.58
CA PHE A 38 -2.87 -14.65 1.51
C PHE A 38 -2.45 -13.74 2.68
N ARG A 39 -3.18 -13.72 3.80
CA ARG A 39 -2.92 -12.82 4.92
C ARG A 39 -1.51 -12.94 5.51
N GLU A 40 -1.02 -14.17 5.67
CA GLU A 40 0.30 -14.45 6.23
C GLU A 40 1.44 -13.95 5.33
N PRO A 41 1.50 -14.31 4.03
CA PRO A 41 2.54 -13.78 3.16
C PRO A 41 2.44 -12.26 2.97
N ILE A 42 1.23 -11.68 2.90
CA ILE A 42 1.08 -10.22 2.82
C ILE A 42 1.73 -9.54 4.03
N LYS A 43 1.44 -10.02 5.24
CA LYS A 43 2.05 -9.49 6.48
C LYS A 43 3.56 -9.70 6.51
N GLY A 44 4.03 -10.91 6.21
CA GLY A 44 5.45 -11.25 6.24
C GLY A 44 6.29 -10.44 5.23
N TYR A 45 5.83 -10.33 3.97
CA TYR A 45 6.54 -9.54 2.98
C TYR A 45 6.46 -8.05 3.27
N GLY A 46 5.30 -7.54 3.74
CA GLY A 46 5.14 -6.14 4.11
C GLY A 46 6.04 -5.73 5.28
N SER A 47 6.20 -6.59 6.29
CA SER A 47 7.08 -6.32 7.43
C SER A 47 8.55 -6.35 7.05
N ILE A 48 8.98 -7.34 6.25
CA ILE A 48 10.36 -7.41 5.75
C ILE A 48 10.67 -6.22 4.85
N ALA A 49 9.75 -5.86 3.94
CA ALA A 49 9.94 -4.72 3.05
C ALA A 49 10.08 -3.40 3.81
N SER A 50 9.26 -3.19 4.86
CA SER A 50 9.35 -2.03 5.73
C SER A 50 10.67 -2.02 6.51
N ALA A 51 11.01 -3.12 7.19
CA ALA A 51 12.22 -3.21 8.00
C ALA A 51 13.51 -3.02 7.18
N TYR A 52 13.60 -3.67 6.02
CA TYR A 52 14.73 -3.50 5.11
C TYR A 52 14.84 -2.04 4.64
N SER A 53 13.73 -1.47 4.15
CA SER A 53 13.71 -0.11 3.60
C SER A 53 14.07 0.93 4.66
N ALA A 54 13.56 0.80 5.89
CA ALA A 54 13.88 1.71 6.99
C ALA A 54 15.38 1.71 7.29
N ARG A 55 15.99 0.53 7.41
CA ARG A 55 17.42 0.40 7.73
C ARG A 55 18.33 0.94 6.63
N VAL A 56 18.02 0.59 5.37
CA VAL A 56 18.80 1.05 4.20
C VAL A 56 18.66 2.55 4.03
N ALA A 57 17.43 3.08 4.08
CA ALA A 57 17.18 4.51 3.94
C ALA A 57 17.81 5.32 5.09
N CYS A 58 17.74 4.84 6.34
CA CYS A 58 18.46 5.45 7.46
C CYS A 58 19.97 5.50 7.20
N SER A 59 20.56 4.40 6.72
CA SER A 59 21.99 4.35 6.46
C SER A 59 22.37 5.32 5.34
N CYS A 60 21.60 5.35 4.26
CA CYS A 60 21.77 6.31 3.17
C CYS A 60 21.65 7.76 3.66
N ARG A 61 20.66 8.05 4.52
CA ARG A 61 20.34 9.40 4.99
C ARG A 61 21.33 9.95 6.01
N PHE A 62 21.68 9.16 7.01
CA PHE A 62 22.45 9.61 8.19
C PHE A 62 23.89 9.11 8.23
N VAL A 63 24.22 8.01 7.56
CA VAL A 63 25.60 7.53 7.44
C VAL A 63 26.24 8.07 6.17
N ALA A 64 25.57 7.96 5.02
CA ALA A 64 26.08 8.47 3.74
C ALA A 64 25.77 9.96 3.48
N GLY A 65 24.86 10.56 4.26
CA GLY A 65 24.54 12.00 4.17
C GLY A 65 23.75 12.42 2.93
N ARG A 66 23.06 11.48 2.26
CA ARG A 66 22.22 11.75 1.08
C ARG A 66 20.86 12.31 1.50
N SER A 67 20.11 12.90 0.57
CA SER A 67 18.71 13.29 0.83
C SER A 67 17.80 12.05 0.87
N LEU A 68 16.67 12.13 1.56
CA LEU A 68 15.72 11.01 1.63
C LEU A 68 15.15 10.63 0.25
N ASP A 69 14.92 11.63 -0.60
CA ASP A 69 14.46 11.41 -1.99
C ASP A 69 15.45 10.53 -2.76
N ASP A 70 16.75 10.80 -2.61
CA ASP A 70 17.77 10.01 -3.28
C ASP A 70 17.87 8.59 -2.70
N CYS A 71 17.68 8.44 -1.38
CA CYS A 71 17.62 7.15 -0.70
C CYS A 71 16.43 6.26 -1.15
N THR A 72 15.37 6.86 -1.70
CA THR A 72 14.22 6.10 -2.22
C THR A 72 14.60 5.18 -3.38
N LYS A 73 15.69 5.50 -4.10
CA LYS A 73 16.23 4.71 -5.21
C LYS A 73 16.95 3.43 -4.74
N ASP A 74 17.33 3.35 -3.47
CA ASP A 74 18.02 2.19 -2.90
C ASP A 74 17.05 1.07 -2.48
N LYS A 75 15.74 1.28 -2.68
CA LYS A 75 14.71 0.25 -2.48
C LYS A 75 14.90 -0.89 -3.49
N LEU A 76 14.65 -2.12 -3.03
CA LEU A 76 14.65 -3.29 -3.92
C LEU A 76 13.44 -3.25 -4.84
N ALA A 77 13.53 -3.92 -5.99
CA ALA A 77 12.39 -4.13 -6.88
C ALA A 77 11.23 -4.80 -6.12
N GLY A 78 10.00 -4.32 -6.30
CA GLY A 78 8.84 -4.78 -5.54
C GLY A 78 8.57 -4.03 -4.24
N MET A 79 9.41 -3.05 -3.86
CA MET A 79 9.21 -2.18 -2.69
C MET A 79 8.72 -0.77 -3.06
N GLU A 80 8.15 -0.61 -4.25
CA GLU A 80 7.66 0.68 -4.75
C GLU A 80 6.55 1.25 -3.85
N ALA A 81 5.70 0.37 -3.32
CA ALA A 81 4.63 0.71 -2.40
C ALA A 81 5.13 1.20 -1.03
N VAL A 82 6.38 0.89 -0.65
CA VAL A 82 6.94 1.34 0.63
C VAL A 82 7.21 2.85 0.58
N THR A 83 6.60 3.55 1.51
CA THR A 83 6.81 4.99 1.74
C THR A 83 7.88 5.19 2.80
N LEU A 84 8.68 6.26 2.65
CA LEU A 84 9.76 6.60 3.56
C LEU A 84 9.52 7.99 4.16
N SER A 85 9.84 8.15 5.44
CA SER A 85 9.82 9.44 6.14
C SER A 85 11.01 9.49 7.09
N ASP A 86 11.80 10.57 7.07
CA ASP A 86 12.88 10.79 8.02
C ASP A 86 12.46 11.77 9.13
N ASP A 87 13.06 11.58 10.30
CA ASP A 87 13.07 12.55 11.39
C ASP A 87 14.53 12.93 11.67
N PRO A 88 14.99 14.11 11.21
CA PRO A 88 16.35 14.57 11.44
C PRO A 88 16.68 14.85 12.91
N ALA A 89 15.69 15.12 13.77
CA ALA A 89 15.92 15.45 15.18
C ALA A 89 16.28 14.21 16.00
N THR A 90 15.61 13.09 15.75
CA THR A 90 15.90 11.80 16.37
C THR A 90 16.90 10.96 15.56
N GLN A 91 17.25 11.41 14.35
CA GLN A 91 18.07 10.70 13.37
C GLN A 91 17.49 9.32 13.02
N SER A 92 16.18 9.28 12.77
CA SER A 92 15.46 8.06 12.41
C SER A 92 14.80 8.13 11.04
N VAL A 93 14.55 6.96 10.45
CA VAL A 93 13.75 6.80 9.23
C VAL A 93 12.70 5.74 9.47
N THR A 94 11.44 6.08 9.20
CA THR A 94 10.31 5.16 9.23
C THR A 94 9.93 4.79 7.81
N ALA A 95 9.84 3.48 7.55
CA ALA A 95 9.31 2.93 6.32
C ALA A 95 7.95 2.31 6.57
N ARG A 96 7.00 2.54 5.66
CA ARG A 96 5.61 2.10 5.78
C ARG A 96 5.17 1.34 4.54
N PHE A 97 4.78 0.08 4.73
CA PHE A 97 4.02 -0.68 3.74
C PHE A 97 2.52 -0.43 3.97
N PRO A 98 1.79 0.12 2.98
CA PRO A 98 0.42 0.57 3.15
C PRO A 98 -0.48 -0.48 3.80
N LEU A 99 -1.12 -0.12 4.92
CA LEU A 99 -2.11 -0.93 5.65
C LEU A 99 -1.61 -2.27 6.21
N VAL A 100 -0.33 -2.58 6.11
CA VAL A 100 0.20 -3.90 6.50
C VAL A 100 1.20 -3.81 7.64
N ALA A 101 2.23 -2.96 7.48
CA ALA A 101 3.34 -2.91 8.43
C ALA A 101 4.10 -1.59 8.32
N ASP A 102 4.81 -1.27 9.39
CA ASP A 102 5.80 -0.21 9.43
C ASP A 102 7.01 -0.67 10.23
N ALA A 103 8.13 0.02 10.00
CA ALA A 103 9.35 -0.19 10.76
C ALA A 103 10.14 1.11 10.80
N THR A 104 10.78 1.37 11.94
CA THR A 104 11.65 2.53 12.13
C THR A 104 13.08 2.06 12.36
N ALA A 105 14.04 2.72 11.73
CA ALA A 105 15.45 2.56 12.01
C ALA A 105 16.05 3.87 12.51
N THR A 106 16.79 3.81 13.60
CA THR A 106 17.37 4.98 14.27
C THR A 106 18.89 4.88 14.24
N TYR A 107 19.53 5.95 13.80
CA TYR A 107 20.98 6.05 13.78
C TYR A 107 21.53 6.15 15.20
N ARG A 108 22.52 5.33 15.50
CA ARG A 108 23.25 5.32 16.76
C ARG A 108 24.74 5.37 16.45
N LYS A 109 25.43 6.38 16.98
CA LYS A 109 26.88 6.54 16.78
C LYS A 109 27.62 5.25 17.17
N GLY A 110 28.42 4.73 16.25
CA GLY A 110 29.18 3.47 16.42
C GLY A 110 28.45 2.21 15.93
N TYR A 111 27.13 2.12 16.12
CA TYR A 111 26.33 0.97 15.66
C TYR A 111 25.75 1.15 14.25
N GLY A 112 25.71 2.38 13.75
CA GLY A 112 25.04 2.72 12.50
C GLY A 112 23.53 2.79 12.67
N CYS A 113 22.77 2.44 11.64
CA CYS A 113 21.31 2.41 11.70
C CYS A 113 20.80 1.08 12.25
N VAL A 114 20.09 1.16 13.36
CA VAL A 114 19.54 0.00 14.09
C VAL A 114 18.03 0.07 14.02
N LEU A 115 17.38 -1.05 13.73
CA LEU A 115 15.92 -1.15 13.76
C LEU A 115 15.42 -1.01 15.19
N GLU A 116 14.32 -0.28 15.34
CA GLU A 116 13.57 -0.25 16.60
C GLU A 116 12.94 -1.62 16.86
N LYS A 117 12.64 -1.86 18.14
CA LYS A 117 12.05 -3.13 18.55
C LYS A 117 10.72 -3.30 17.81
N TRP A 118 10.49 -4.49 17.24
CA TRP A 118 9.20 -4.82 16.66
C TRP A 118 8.16 -4.87 17.78
N GLU A 119 7.04 -4.17 17.57
CA GLU A 119 5.86 -4.35 18.40
C GLU A 119 5.19 -5.67 17.98
N GLU A 120 4.90 -6.52 18.97
CA GLU A 120 4.27 -7.83 18.76
C GLU A 120 2.75 -7.72 18.54
#